data_AF-A0A7C5KYZ4-F1
#
_entry.id   AF-A0A7C5KYZ4-F1
#
_cell.length_a   1.000
_cell.length_b   1.000
_cell.length_c   1.000
_cell.angle_alpha   90.00
_cell.angle_beta   90.00
_cell.angle_gamma   90.00
#
_symmetry.space_group_name_H-M   'P 1'
#
loop_
_entity.id
_entity.type
_entity.pdbx_description
1 polymer ?
#
loop_
_entity_poly.entity_id
_entity_poly.type
_entity_poly.pdbx_seq_one_letter_code
_entity_poly.pdbx_strand_id
1 'polypeptide(L)' 'RHVKLLNDNWTVVTKDHSLSAQWEHTILVTEEGHEVLTQCEGDEI' A
#
# COMPACT_ATOMS: atom_id res chain seq x y z
N ARG A 1 7.86 -8.39 16.69
CA ARG A 1 6.78 -7.56 16.08
C ARG A 1 7.24 -6.11 16.05
N HIS A 2 7.32 -5.50 14.86
CA HIS A 2 7.86 -4.14 14.63
C HIS A 2 6.82 -3.01 14.72
N VAL A 3 5.53 -3.38 14.78
CA VAL A 3 4.40 -2.43 14.88
C VAL A 3 3.57 -2.67 16.14
N LYS A 4 2.74 -1.68 16.51
CA LYS A 4 1.77 -1.71 17.60
C LYS A 4 0.39 -1.28 17.07
N LEU A 5 -0.65 -2.02 17.45
CA LEU A 5 -2.05 -1.60 17.29
C LEU A 5 -2.43 -0.72 18.49
N LEU A 6 -3.02 0.45 18.23
CA LEU A 6 -3.48 1.36 19.28
C LEU A 6 -4.83 0.93 19.86
N ASN A 7 -5.25 1.59 20.93
CA ASN A 7 -6.46 1.23 21.68
C ASN A 7 -7.75 1.51 20.92
N ASP A 8 -7.70 2.26 19.82
CA ASP A 8 -8.81 2.45 18.88
C ASP A 8 -9.09 1.20 18.03
N ASN A 9 -8.22 0.18 18.08
CA ASN A 9 -8.28 -1.05 17.30
C ASN A 9 -8.15 -0.88 15.77
N TRP A 10 -7.65 0.27 15.31
CA TRP A 10 -7.45 0.57 13.89
C TRP A 10 -6.04 1.06 13.58
N THR A 11 -5.53 2.00 14.38
CA THR A 11 -4.28 2.67 14.06
C THR A 11 -3.10 1.76 14.36
N VAL A 12 -2.27 1.54 13.34
CA VAL A 12 -1.02 0.79 13.43
C VAL A 12 0.14 1.76 13.35
N VAL A 13 1.03 1.73 14.35
CA VAL A 13 2.23 2.57 14.41
C VAL A 13 3.50 1.72 14.46
N THR A 14 4.61 2.23 13.94
CA THR A 14 5.94 1.64 14.14
C THR A 14 6.30 1.74 15.62
N LYS A 15 6.89 0.68 16.19
CA LYS A 15 7.23 0.66 17.63
C LYS A 15 8.33 1.64 18.00
N ASP A 16 9.21 1.95 17.05
CA ASP A 16 10.29 2.92 17.19
C ASP A 16 9.87 4.34 16.80
N HIS A 17 8.61 4.54 16.40
CA HIS A 17 8.07 5.81 15.93
C HIS A 17 8.81 6.42 14.73
N SER A 18 9.56 5.59 13.99
CA SER A 18 10.14 5.99 12.71
C SER A 18 9.06 6.20 11.66
N LEU A 19 9.39 6.98 10.62
CA LEU A 19 8.46 7.25 9.50
C LEU A 19 8.14 5.97 8.72
N SER A 20 6.91 5.89 8.21
CA SER A 20 6.44 4.82 7.34
C SER A 20 5.69 5.42 6.16
N ALA A 21 5.75 4.75 5.01
CA ALA A 21 5.03 5.10 3.79
C ALA A 21 4.45 3.82 3.15
N GLN A 22 3.36 3.98 2.41
CA GLN A 22 2.67 2.92 1.68
C GLN A 22 2.18 3.48 0.33
N TRP A 23 2.23 2.64 -0.69
CA TRP A 23 1.50 2.81 -1.96
C TRP A 23 0.66 1.56 -2.22
N GLU A 24 -0.43 1.71 -2.97
CA GLU A 24 -1.34 0.62 -3.31
C GLU A 24 -1.87 0.80 -4.72
N HIS A 25 -1.88 -0.29 -5.49
CA HIS A 25 -2.57 -0.39 -6.77
C HIS A 25 -3.41 -1.66 -6.81
N THR A 26 -4.57 -1.57 -7.46
CA THR A 26 -5.37 -2.74 -7.85
C THR A 26 -4.93 -3.22 -9.23
N ILE A 27 -4.60 -4.50 -9.34
CA ILE A 27 -4.03 -5.11 -10.55
C ILE A 27 -5.00 -6.14 -11.13
N LEU A 28 -5.26 -6.06 -12.43
CA LEU A 28 -5.93 -7.10 -13.21
C LEU A 28 -4.87 -7.95 -13.91
N VAL A 29 -4.94 -9.27 -13.73
CA VAL A 29 -4.09 -10.21 -14.49
C VAL A 29 -4.79 -10.54 -15.81
N THR A 30 -4.04 -10.47 -16.91
CA THR A 30 -4.51 -10.77 -18.27
C THR A 30 -3.72 -11.96 -18.84
N GLU A 31 -4.10 -12.46 -20.01
CA GLU A 31 -3.37 -13.54 -20.68
C GLU A 31 -1.93 -13.14 -21.06
N GLU A 32 -1.72 -11.86 -21.35
CA GLU A 32 -0.45 -11.32 -21.85
C GLU A 32 0.38 -10.61 -20.76
N GLY A 33 -0.20 -10.37 -19.57
CA GLY A 33 0.47 -9.65 -18.49
C GLY A 33 -0.49 -9.13 -17.43
N HIS A 34 -0.48 -7.81 -17.21
CA HIS A 34 -1.34 -7.16 -16.22
C HIS A 34 -1.72 -5.74 -16.61
N GLU A 35 -2.81 -5.26 -16.02
CA GLU A 35 -3.27 -3.87 -16.10
C GLU A 35 -3.34 -3.26 -14.70
N VAL A 36 -2.87 -2.02 -14.55
CA VAL A 36 -2.93 -1.26 -13.31
C VAL A 36 -4.21 -0.43 -13.30
N LEU A 37 -5.27 -0.96 -12.68
CA LEU A 37 -6.63 -0.36 -12.73
C LEU A 37 -6.75 0.99 -12.00
N THR A 38 -5.72 1.40 -11.28
CA THR A 38 -5.70 2.59 -10.41
C THR A 38 -4.56 3.53 -10.79
N GLN A 39 -4.03 3.39 -12.00
CA GLN A 39 -2.99 4.24 -12.56
C GLN A 39 -3.51 5.67 -12.79
N CYS A 40 -2.67 6.67 -12.53
CA CYS A 40 -2.96 8.07 -12.88
C CYS A 40 -2.61 8.34 -14.34
N GLU A 41 -3.30 9.31 -14.95
CA GLU A 41 -2.96 9.75 -16.30
C GLU A 41 -1.52 10.30 -16.33
N GLY A 42 -0.67 9.73 -17.20
CA GLY A 42 0.72 10.14 -17.37
C GLY A 42 1.74 9.34 -16.55
N ASP A 43 1.34 8.35 -15.76
CA ASP A 43 2.28 7.44 -15.12
C ASP A 43 3.04 6.60 -16.16
N GLU A 44 4.37 6.58 -16.08
CA GLU A 44 5.21 5.66 -16.85
C GLU A 44 5.31 4.32 -16.08
N ILE A 45 4.73 3.25 -16.63
CA ILE A 45 4.75 1.89 -16.07
C ILE A 45 5.48 0.94 -17.02
#